data_AF-A0A0F2I248-F1
#
_entry.id   AF-A0A0F2I248-F1
#
_cell.length_a   1.000
_cell.length_b   1.000
_cell.length_c   1.000
_cell.angle_alpha   90.00
_cell.angle_beta   90.00
_cell.angle_gamma   90.00
#
_symmetry.space_group_name_H-M   'P 1'
#
loop_
_entity.id
_entity.type
_entity.pdbx_description
1 polymer ?
#
loop_
_entity_poly.entity_id
_entity_poly.type
_entity_poly.pdbx_seq_one_letter_code
_entity_poly.pdbx_strand_id
1 'polypeptide(L)' 'MGMQSGGGEEGGNECSTTDANAEQYPAWDASTIYTNETYTNETVSHNSFVYQAKWWIQGNEPGSDSVWVNIGPAACH' A
#
# COMPACT_ATOMS: atom_id res chain seq x y z
N MET A 1 40.55 -8.95 -11.97
CA MET A 1 39.60 -9.82 -11.24
C MET A 1 39.63 -9.39 -9.77
N GLY A 2 38.56 -9.01 -9.10
CA GLY A 2 37.14 -8.92 -9.44
C GLY A 2 36.55 -7.67 -8.80
N MET A 3 35.41 -7.26 -9.35
CA MET A 3 34.69 -6.04 -9.02
C MET A 3 34.37 -5.92 -7.52
N GLN A 4 34.56 -4.71 -6.98
CA GLN A 4 33.95 -4.31 -5.73
C GLN A 4 32.43 -4.29 -5.97
N SER A 5 31.74 -5.32 -5.48
CA SER A 5 30.30 -5.43 -5.50
C SER A 5 29.70 -4.29 -4.68
N GLY A 6 29.02 -3.37 -5.36
CA GLY A 6 28.28 -2.27 -4.75
C GLY A 6 27.24 -2.80 -3.78
N GLY A 7 27.34 -2.36 -2.53
CA GLY A 7 26.18 -2.33 -1.65
C GLY A 7 25.20 -1.32 -2.25
N GLY A 8 24.05 -1.81 -2.70
CA GLY A 8 22.93 -0.96 -3.12
C GLY A 8 22.38 -0.25 -1.90
N GLU A 9 22.91 0.94 -1.64
CA GLU A 9 22.35 1.90 -0.71
C GLU A 9 21.79 3.06 -1.53
N GLU A 10 20.81 2.77 -2.40
CA GLU A 10 19.99 3.79 -3.05
C GLU A 10 18.88 4.17 -2.06
N GLY A 11 19.30 4.80 -0.96
CA GLY A 11 18.39 5.49 -0.05
C GLY A 11 17.83 6.71 -0.77
N GLY A 12 16.79 6.49 -1.58
CA GLY A 12 16.06 7.51 -2.31
C GLY A 12 15.49 8.54 -1.34
N ASN A 13 16.16 9.68 -1.24
CA ASN A 13 15.61 10.94 -0.77
C ASN A 13 14.73 11.54 -1.88
N GLU A 14 13.69 10.81 -2.26
CA GLU A 14 12.68 11.27 -3.21
C GLU A 14 11.33 11.11 -2.53
N CYS A 15 10.44 12.08 -2.75
CA CYS A 15 9.05 11.92 -2.38
C CYS A 15 8.55 10.67 -3.12
N SER A 16 8.55 9.51 -2.45
CA SER A 16 8.24 8.26 -3.12
C SER A 16 6.77 8.33 -3.54
N THR A 17 6.54 8.54 -4.83
CA THR A 17 5.23 8.42 -5.50
C THR A 17 4.66 7.00 -5.42
N THR A 18 5.36 6.10 -4.72
CA THR A 18 5.06 4.68 -4.57
C THR A 18 5.45 4.24 -3.16
N ASP A 19 4.58 3.48 -2.55
CA ASP A 19 4.69 2.93 -1.22
C ASP A 19 5.43 1.60 -1.27
N ALA A 20 6.60 1.52 -0.63
CA ALA A 20 7.39 0.28 -0.56
C ALA A 20 6.64 -0.84 0.18
N ASN A 21 5.67 -0.50 1.04
CA ASN A 21 4.85 -1.50 1.70
C ASN A 21 3.74 -2.04 0.80
N ALA A 22 3.41 -1.40 -0.32
CA ALA A 22 2.39 -1.91 -1.25
C ALA A 22 2.72 -3.33 -1.73
N GLU A 23 4.00 -3.67 -1.89
CA GLU A 23 4.41 -5.03 -2.29
C GLU A 23 4.21 -6.08 -1.18
N GLN A 24 4.01 -5.65 0.08
CA GLN A 24 3.74 -6.54 1.22
C GLN A 24 2.25 -6.89 1.34
N TYR A 25 1.38 -6.12 0.68
CA TYR A 25 -0.07 -6.32 0.72
C TYR A 25 -0.58 -6.92 -0.59
N PRO A 26 -1.61 -7.78 -0.54
CA PRO A 26 -2.23 -8.29 -1.74
C PRO A 26 -2.87 -7.14 -2.53
N ALA A 27 -2.85 -7.26 -3.86
CA ALA A 27 -3.56 -6.34 -4.72
C ALA A 27 -5.06 -6.34 -4.37
N TRP A 28 -5.70 -5.18 -4.48
CA TRP A 28 -7.14 -5.08 -4.30
C TRP A 28 -7.90 -5.90 -5.34
N ASP A 29 -8.93 -6.62 -4.89
CA ASP A 29 -9.83 -7.44 -5.69
C ASP A 29 -11.29 -7.05 -5.44
N ALA A 30 -12.02 -6.70 -6.50
CA ALA A 30 -13.45 -6.37 -6.41
C ALA A 30 -14.32 -7.53 -5.93
N SER A 31 -13.86 -8.78 -6.12
CA SER A 31 -14.58 -9.98 -5.69
C SER A 31 -14.34 -10.30 -4.21
N THR A 32 -13.35 -9.67 -3.57
CA THR A 32 -13.01 -9.90 -2.18
C THR A 32 -13.81 -8.95 -1.29
N ILE A 33 -14.29 -9.49 -0.17
CA ILE A 33 -14.93 -8.71 0.88
C ILE A 33 -13.82 -8.30 1.83
N TYR A 34 -13.64 -7.01 2.01
CA TYR A 34 -12.69 -6.46 2.97
C TYR A 34 -13.42 -5.89 4.18
N THR A 35 -12.92 -6.16 5.39
CA THR A 35 -13.50 -5.63 6.62
C THR A 35 -12.48 -4.91 7.49
N ASN A 36 -12.95 -3.90 8.22
CA ASN A 36 -12.18 -3.25 9.27
C ASN A 36 -12.86 -3.57 10.59
N GLU A 37 -12.51 -4.71 11.16
CA GLU A 37 -12.90 -5.03 12.53
C GLU A 37 -11.77 -4.61 13.47
N THR A 38 -12.11 -4.30 14.73
CA THR A 38 -11.16 -3.85 15.76
C THR A 38 -9.87 -4.71 15.85
N TYR A 39 -9.96 -5.99 15.50
CA TYR A 39 -8.86 -6.95 15.54
C TYR A 39 -8.34 -7.38 14.15
N THR A 40 -9.02 -6.99 13.07
CA THR A 40 -8.75 -7.42 11.70
C THR A 40 -8.72 -6.19 10.81
N ASN A 41 -7.51 -5.71 10.50
CA ASN A 41 -7.30 -4.57 9.62
C ASN A 41 -7.04 -5.08 8.21
N GLU A 42 -8.06 -5.09 7.36
CA GLU A 42 -7.85 -5.47 5.96
C GLU A 42 -7.26 -4.33 5.15
N THR A 43 -6.13 -4.65 4.52
CA THR A 43 -5.24 -3.73 3.86
C THR A 43 -4.85 -4.30 2.52
N VAL A 44 -4.92 -3.46 1.49
CA VAL A 44 -4.70 -3.84 0.10
C VAL A 44 -3.72 -2.87 -0.53
N SER A 45 -2.99 -3.36 -1.50
CA SER A 45 -2.19 -2.50 -2.36
C SER A 45 -2.98 -2.12 -3.61
N HIS A 46 -2.99 -0.85 -3.92
CA HIS A 46 -3.56 -0.34 -5.17
C HIS A 46 -2.79 0.87 -5.68
N ASN A 47 -2.51 0.90 -6.98
CA ASN A 47 -1.77 1.98 -7.62
C ASN A 47 -0.45 2.35 -6.89
N SER A 48 0.27 1.34 -6.43
CA SER A 48 1.49 1.50 -5.63
C SER A 48 1.30 2.23 -4.30
N PHE A 49 0.10 2.20 -3.71
CA PHE A 49 -0.18 2.71 -2.37
C PHE A 49 -0.92 1.67 -1.52
N VAL A 50 -0.76 1.75 -0.20
CA VAL A 50 -1.52 0.92 0.72
C VAL A 50 -2.81 1.60 1.14
N TYR A 51 -3.92 0.89 0.99
CA TYR A 51 -5.24 1.32 1.42
C TYR A 51 -5.80 0.36 2.47
N GLN A 52 -6.45 0.94 3.47
CA GLN A 52 -7.14 0.24 4.54
C GLN A 52 -8.64 0.39 4.36
N ALA A 53 -9.38 -0.70 4.50
CA ALA A 53 -10.83 -0.65 4.58
C ALA A 53 -11.25 0.18 5.80
N LYS A 54 -12.31 1.00 5.72
CA LYS A 54 -12.88 1.68 6.91
C LYS A 54 -13.96 0.85 7.59
N TRP A 55 -14.62 -0.01 6.83
CA TRP A 55 -15.70 -0.89 7.28
C TRP A 55 -15.85 -2.01 6.24
N TRP A 56 -16.94 -2.78 6.33
CA TRP A 56 -17.27 -3.83 5.36
C TRP A 56 -17.46 -3.27 3.95
N ILE A 57 -16.59 -3.66 3.03
CA ILE A 57 -16.57 -3.19 1.65
C ILE A 57 -16.38 -4.36 0.70
N GLN A 58 -17.11 -4.33 -0.42
CA GLN A 58 -17.05 -5.36 -1.44
C GLN A 58 -17.22 -4.70 -2.80
N GLY A 59 -16.25 -4.89 -3.69
CA GLY A 59 -16.31 -4.29 -5.03
C GLY A 59 -16.04 -2.79 -5.11
N ASN A 60 -15.83 -2.10 -3.98
CA ASN A 60 -15.45 -0.68 -3.94
C ASN A 60 -13.97 -0.50 -4.22
N GLU A 61 -13.62 0.42 -5.12
CA GLU A 61 -12.24 0.60 -5.58
C GLU A 61 -11.48 1.59 -4.68
N PRO A 62 -10.30 1.22 -4.16
CA PRO A 62 -9.46 2.10 -3.36
C PRO A 62 -8.97 3.31 -4.17
N GLY A 63 -9.16 4.51 -3.63
CA GLY A 63 -8.83 5.78 -4.27
C GLY A 63 -10.02 6.45 -4.99
N SER A 64 -10.97 5.67 -5.50
CA SER A 64 -12.24 6.18 -6.04
C SER A 64 -13.28 6.38 -4.94
N ASP A 65 -13.38 5.41 -4.03
CA ASP A 65 -14.34 5.42 -2.93
C ASP A 65 -13.72 5.91 -1.61
N SER A 66 -14.46 6.76 -0.89
CA SER A 66 -14.09 7.26 0.45
C SER A 66 -14.22 6.22 1.58
N VAL A 67 -14.53 4.97 1.20
CA VAL A 67 -14.58 3.78 2.07
C VAL A 67 -13.18 3.21 2.34
N TRP A 68 -12.19 3.64 1.55
CA TRP A 68 -10.78 3.29 1.71
C TRP A 68 -9.99 4.46 2.29
N VAL A 69 -9.10 4.18 3.24
CA VAL A 69 -8.15 5.13 3.79
C VAL A 69 -6.78 4.81 3.25
N ASN A 70 -6.14 5.77 2.60
CA ASN A 70 -4.74 5.65 2.27
C ASN A 70 -3.93 5.68 3.58
N ILE A 71 -3.28 4.57 3.91
CA ILE A 71 -2.42 4.43 5.10
C ILE A 71 -0.93 4.33 4.72
N GLY A 72 -0.61 4.65 3.47
CA GLY A 72 0.77 4.64 2.99
C GLY A 72 1.67 5.62 3.73
N PRO A 73 2.99 5.52 3.56
CA PRO A 73 3.94 6.37 4.25
C PRO A 73 3.63 7.81 3.92
N ALA A 74 3.30 8.57 4.95
CA ALA A 74 3.16 10.01 4.91
C ALA A 74 4.55 10.64 4.70
N ALA A 75 5.08 10.54 3.49
CA ALA A 75 6.22 11.32 3.03
C ALA A 75 5.72 11.97 1.74
N CYS A 76 5.13 13.16 1.77
CA CYS A 76 5.82 14.40 2.10
C CYS A 76 4.90 15.41 2.78
N HIS A 77 5.38 16.09 3.83
CA HIS A 77 4.82 17.36 4.34
C HIS A 77 5.79 18.49 3.98
#